data_AF-A0A7X6Z0G9-F1
#
_entry.id   AF-A0A7X6Z0G9-F1
#
_cell.length_a   1.000
_cell.length_b   1.000
_cell.length_c   1.000
_cell.angle_alpha   90.00
_cell.angle_beta   90.00
_cell.angle_gamma   90.00
#
_symmetry.space_group_name_H-M   'P 1'
#
loop_
_entity.id
_entity.type
_entity.pdbx_description
1 polymer ?
#
loop_
_entity_poly.entity_id
_entity_poly.type
_entity_poly.pdbx_seq_one_letter_code
_entity_poly.pdbx_strand_id
1 'polypeptide(L)'
;LMLVVGCSLNSRDEKSNSTIENSGPLTESVDGSEEIYLKSKIENDPSKISQDVILLAKAQDDGIITLTFSNKSDVSIDYGHNLYLEKKIDGFWYRLIEKAAFADEGLELEPNVEFEQNIELSNWEEEGSGVFRAYKIYYTDPERPAEKTEKISISNEFKINK
;
A
#
# COMPACT_ATOMS: atom_id res chain seq x y z
N LEU A 1 46.88 23.63 -42.75
CA LEU A 1 45.76 22.68 -42.67
C LEU A 1 46.35 21.28 -42.59
N MET A 2 46.48 20.71 -41.39
CA MET A 2 47.09 19.39 -41.17
C MET A 2 46.11 18.55 -40.36
N LEU A 3 45.76 17.38 -40.91
CA LEU A 3 44.74 16.45 -40.44
C LEU A 3 45.40 15.30 -39.67
N VAL A 4 44.92 15.17 -38.44
CA VAL A 4 44.77 14.04 -37.52
C VAL A 4 45.61 12.75 -37.72
N VAL A 5 46.26 12.43 -36.60
CA VAL A 5 47.03 11.26 -36.20
C VAL A 5 46.23 9.95 -36.29
N GLY A 6 46.90 8.92 -36.83
CA GLY A 6 46.45 7.52 -36.71
C GLY A 6 46.93 6.87 -35.43
N CYS A 7 46.22 5.85 -34.97
CA CYS A 7 46.74 4.49 -34.77
C CYS A 7 45.68 3.63 -34.07
N SER A 8 45.84 2.33 -34.32
CA SER A 8 44.85 1.27 -34.21
C SER A 8 45.11 0.36 -33.01
N LEU A 9 44.08 -0.43 -32.69
CA LEU A 9 44.05 -1.76 -32.05
C LEU A 9 43.90 -1.92 -30.53
N ASN A 10 42.83 -2.68 -30.24
CA ASN A 10 42.65 -3.73 -29.24
C ASN A 10 42.32 -3.38 -27.78
N SER A 11 41.07 -3.64 -27.42
CA SER A 11 40.69 -4.41 -26.21
C SER A 11 39.21 -4.80 -26.35
N ARG A 12 38.92 -6.09 -26.52
CA ARG A 12 38.44 -7.04 -25.48
C ARG A 12 36.96 -6.87 -25.13
N ASP A 13 36.23 -7.96 -25.33
CA ASP A 13 34.90 -8.23 -24.80
C ASP A 13 34.77 -7.81 -23.34
N GLU A 14 33.85 -6.89 -23.06
CA GLU A 14 33.18 -6.83 -21.75
C GLU A 14 31.69 -7.03 -21.97
N LYS A 15 31.24 -8.20 -21.51
CA LYS A 15 29.85 -8.50 -21.23
C LYS A 15 29.27 -7.33 -20.43
N SER A 16 28.30 -6.64 -21.01
CA SER A 16 27.40 -5.74 -20.29
C SER A 16 26.60 -6.56 -19.28
N ASN A 17 27.17 -6.72 -18.07
CA ASN A 17 26.41 -7.04 -16.88
C ASN A 17 25.51 -5.83 -16.61
N SER A 18 24.26 -5.89 -17.07
CA SER A 18 23.21 -5.02 -16.56
C SER A 18 22.93 -5.44 -15.12
N THR A 19 23.64 -4.83 -14.18
CA THR A 19 23.26 -4.88 -12.77
C THR A 19 21.93 -4.16 -12.66
N ILE A 20 20.86 -4.93 -12.56
CA ILE A 20 19.59 -4.46 -12.00
C ILE A 20 19.93 -4.07 -10.57
N GLU A 21 20.06 -2.77 -10.30
CA GLU A 21 20.08 -2.28 -8.93
C GLU A 21 18.72 -2.61 -8.33
N ASN A 22 18.65 -3.76 -7.67
CA ASN A 22 17.56 -4.13 -6.80
C ASN A 22 17.68 -3.22 -5.58
N SER A 23 17.12 -2.01 -5.68
CA SER A 23 17.01 -1.09 -4.56
C SER A 23 16.11 -1.76 -3.52
N GLY A 24 16.74 -2.42 -2.56
CA GLY A 24 16.08 -2.96 -1.38
C GLY A 24 15.35 -1.87 -0.60
N PRO A 25 14.58 -2.24 0.44
CA PRO A 25 13.87 -1.27 1.27
C PRO A 25 14.85 -0.22 1.80
N LEU A 26 14.55 1.06 1.56
CA LEU A 26 15.21 2.17 2.24
C LEU A 26 14.70 2.19 3.68
N THR A 27 15.54 1.72 4.60
CA THR A 27 15.34 1.85 6.04
C THR A 27 15.96 3.17 6.48
N GLU A 28 15.13 4.20 6.67
CA GLU A 28 15.55 5.41 7.37
C GLU A 28 15.17 5.27 8.84
N SER A 29 16.18 5.02 9.68
CA SER A 29 16.05 5.09 11.13
C SER A 29 16.01 6.57 11.54
N VAL A 30 14.82 7.10 11.80
CA VAL A 30 14.68 8.39 12.47
C VAL A 30 14.69 8.14 13.98
N ASP A 31 15.78 8.53 14.64
CA ASP A 31 15.86 8.74 16.09
C ASP A 31 15.49 7.56 17.01
N GLY A 32 16.21 6.43 16.88
CA GLY A 32 16.35 5.46 17.97
C GLY A 32 15.11 4.63 18.36
N SER A 33 13.97 4.77 17.68
CA SER A 33 12.84 3.84 17.77
C SER A 33 12.93 2.77 16.68
N GLU A 34 12.66 1.51 17.04
CA GLU A 34 12.54 0.40 16.10
C GLU A 34 11.59 0.77 14.95
N GLU A 35 11.90 0.29 13.74
CA GLU A 35 11.30 0.68 12.47
C GLU A 35 9.75 0.58 12.45
N ILE A 36 9.03 1.70 12.57
CA ILE A 36 7.54 1.73 12.58
C ILE A 36 6.89 1.99 11.21
N TYR A 37 7.69 2.34 10.19
CA TYR A 37 7.20 2.76 8.87
C TYR A 37 7.84 1.97 7.73
N LEU A 38 7.03 1.31 6.90
CA LEU A 38 7.47 0.69 5.64
C LEU A 38 6.94 1.48 4.45
N LYS A 39 7.82 1.88 3.52
CA LYS A 39 7.37 2.55 2.29
C LYS A 39 6.30 1.72 1.59
N SER A 40 5.20 2.37 1.18
CA SER A 40 4.08 1.71 0.53
C SER A 40 4.53 0.94 -0.70
N LYS A 41 4.12 -0.33 -0.81
CA LYS A 41 4.35 -1.14 -2.00
C LYS A 41 3.27 -0.96 -3.06
N ILE A 42 2.17 -0.29 -2.74
CA ILE A 42 1.03 -0.09 -3.66
C ILE A 42 1.47 0.73 -4.88
N GLU A 43 2.34 1.71 -4.65
CA GLU A 43 2.84 2.58 -5.72
C GLU A 43 3.70 1.83 -6.76
N ASN A 44 4.17 0.62 -6.42
CA ASN A 44 4.99 -0.19 -7.33
C ASN A 44 4.14 -0.98 -8.34
N ASP A 45 2.86 -1.21 -8.07
CA ASP A 45 1.95 -1.96 -8.96
C ASP A 45 0.55 -1.35 -8.95
N PRO A 46 0.35 -0.21 -9.65
CA PRO A 46 -0.95 0.45 -9.71
C PRO A 46 -2.03 -0.38 -10.44
N SER A 47 -1.65 -1.44 -11.17
CA SER A 47 -2.60 -2.29 -11.90
C SER A 47 -3.50 -3.14 -10.99
N LYS A 48 -3.09 -3.29 -9.72
CA LYS A 48 -3.89 -3.96 -8.69
C LYS A 48 -4.93 -3.06 -8.03
N ILE A 49 -4.81 -1.73 -8.19
CA ILE A 49 -5.80 -0.80 -7.65
C ILE A 49 -7.07 -0.91 -8.49
N SER A 50 -8.18 -1.25 -7.85
CA SER A 50 -9.48 -1.37 -8.52
C SER A 50 -10.49 -0.40 -7.92
N GLN A 51 -11.43 0.03 -8.78
CA GLN A 51 -12.56 0.90 -8.44
C GLN A 51 -13.85 0.10 -8.19
N ASP A 52 -13.80 -1.22 -8.36
CA ASP A 52 -14.94 -2.12 -8.17
C ASP A 52 -15.37 -2.18 -6.70
N VAL A 53 -14.41 -1.96 -5.80
CA VAL A 53 -14.65 -1.87 -4.36
C VAL A 53 -14.23 -0.48 -3.91
N ILE A 54 -15.19 0.29 -3.41
CA ILE A 54 -14.94 1.62 -2.89
C ILE A 54 -14.68 1.48 -1.39
N LEU A 55 -13.55 2.00 -0.95
CA LEU A 55 -13.23 2.20 0.46
C LEU A 55 -13.30 3.69 0.75
N LEU A 56 -14.08 4.07 1.75
CA LEU A 56 -14.10 5.44 2.27
C LEU A 56 -13.72 5.42 3.74
N ALA A 57 -12.92 6.39 4.13
CA ALA A 57 -12.50 6.57 5.51
C ALA A 57 -12.96 7.93 6.01
N LYS A 58 -13.64 7.91 7.15
CA LYS A 58 -14.06 9.10 7.87
C LYS A 58 -13.50 9.05 9.27
N ALA A 59 -12.54 9.92 9.55
CA ALA A 59 -12.13 10.18 10.92
C ALA A 59 -13.32 10.76 11.70
N GLN A 60 -13.58 10.20 12.86
CA GLN A 60 -14.50 10.75 13.85
C GLN A 60 -13.70 11.46 14.95
N ASP A 61 -14.43 11.95 15.96
CA ASP A 61 -13.82 12.42 17.20
C ASP A 61 -13.28 11.23 18.02
N ASP A 62 -12.36 11.49 18.95
CA ASP A 62 -11.82 10.52 19.92
C ASP A 62 -11.13 9.27 19.34
N GLY A 63 -10.32 9.45 18.30
CA GLY A 63 -9.44 8.37 17.83
C GLY A 63 -10.20 7.20 17.22
N ILE A 64 -11.38 7.42 16.65
CA ILE A 64 -12.13 6.40 15.90
C ILE A 64 -12.13 6.78 14.41
N ILE A 65 -11.99 5.79 13.54
CA ILE A 65 -12.27 5.93 12.11
C ILE A 65 -13.44 5.04 11.72
N THR A 66 -14.37 5.56 10.93
CA THR A 66 -15.34 4.73 10.22
C THR A 66 -14.82 4.43 8.84
N LEU A 67 -14.80 3.16 8.50
CA LEU A 67 -14.58 2.68 7.14
C LEU A 67 -15.90 2.22 6.56
N THR A 68 -16.23 2.74 5.38
CA THR A 68 -17.33 2.25 4.56
C THR A 68 -16.74 1.52 3.37
N PHE A 69 -17.06 0.24 3.26
CA PHE A 69 -16.71 -0.57 2.12
C PHE A 69 -17.94 -0.77 1.24
N SER A 70 -17.79 -0.64 -0.06
CA SER A 70 -18.89 -0.83 -1.01
C SER A 70 -18.42 -1.69 -2.17
N ASN A 71 -19.02 -2.86 -2.33
CA ASN A 71 -18.81 -3.68 -3.53
C ASN A 71 -19.73 -3.14 -4.62
N LYS A 72 -19.17 -2.50 -5.64
CA LYS A 72 -19.89 -1.98 -6.82
C LYS A 72 -19.80 -2.92 -8.02
N SER A 73 -19.24 -4.11 -7.84
CA SER A 73 -19.18 -5.14 -8.87
C SER A 73 -20.44 -6.01 -8.87
N ASP A 74 -20.53 -6.86 -9.90
CA ASP A 74 -21.60 -7.84 -10.05
C ASP A 74 -21.26 -9.21 -9.42
N VAL A 75 -20.13 -9.32 -8.72
CA VAL A 75 -19.65 -10.56 -8.10
C VAL A 75 -19.35 -10.33 -6.62
N SER A 76 -19.50 -11.37 -5.81
CA SER A 76 -19.03 -11.32 -4.43
C SER A 76 -17.51 -11.20 -4.38
N ILE A 77 -17.02 -10.57 -3.32
CA ILE A 77 -15.58 -10.48 -3.03
C ILE A 77 -15.30 -11.09 -1.66
N ASP A 78 -14.11 -11.65 -1.52
CA ASP A 78 -13.59 -12.07 -0.22
C ASP A 78 -12.61 -11.02 0.30
N TYR A 79 -12.84 -10.54 1.52
CA TYR A 79 -11.89 -9.65 2.17
C TYR A 79 -10.67 -10.42 2.65
N GLY A 80 -9.50 -10.00 2.19
CA GLY A 80 -8.25 -10.48 2.75
C GLY A 80 -8.10 -10.13 4.23
N HIS A 81 -7.16 -10.81 4.88
CA HIS A 81 -7.01 -10.81 6.35
C HIS A 81 -6.85 -9.43 6.97
N ASN A 82 -6.10 -8.50 6.35
CA ASN A 82 -5.65 -7.29 7.02
C ASN A 82 -6.17 -6.03 6.35
N LEU A 83 -6.73 -5.12 7.15
CA LEU A 83 -6.74 -3.70 6.85
C LEU A 83 -5.36 -3.11 7.14
N TYR A 84 -4.90 -2.20 6.28
CA TYR A 84 -3.65 -1.49 6.48
C TYR A 84 -3.88 0.02 6.52
N LEU A 85 -3.11 0.70 7.35
CA LEU A 85 -3.04 2.15 7.43
C LEU A 85 -1.69 2.63 6.92
N GLU A 86 -1.72 3.73 6.18
CA GLU A 86 -0.53 4.43 5.72
C GLU A 86 -0.59 5.90 6.14
N LYS A 87 0.55 6.42 6.59
CA LYS A 87 0.76 7.83 6.92
C LYS A 87 1.53 8.50 5.79
N LYS A 88 1.17 9.74 5.48
CA LYS A 88 1.89 10.58 4.52
C LYS A 88 3.04 11.29 5.23
N ILE A 89 4.26 11.04 4.79
CA ILE A 89 5.50 11.64 5.31
C ILE A 89 6.29 12.16 4.12
N ASP A 90 6.61 13.45 4.11
CA ASP A 90 7.35 14.13 3.04
C ASP A 90 6.81 13.86 1.62
N GLY A 91 5.48 13.73 1.51
CA GLY A 91 4.78 13.49 0.25
C GLY A 91 4.70 12.01 -0.17
N PHE A 92 5.36 11.10 0.55
CA PHE A 92 5.31 9.66 0.30
C PHE A 92 4.45 8.94 1.33
N TRP A 93 3.93 7.77 0.96
CA TRP A 93 3.12 6.93 1.83
C TRP A 93 3.93 5.85 2.51
N TYR A 94 3.75 5.73 3.82
CA TYR A 94 4.41 4.73 4.64
C TYR A 94 3.36 3.94 5.42
N ARG A 95 3.36 2.63 5.22
CA ARG A 95 2.57 1.66 5.98
C ARG A 95 3.06 1.64 7.42
N LEU A 96 2.11 1.76 8.35
CA LEU A 96 2.34 1.55 9.78
C LEU A 96 2.53 0.06 10.03
N ILE A 97 3.64 -0.34 10.65
CA ILE A 97 3.86 -1.75 11.02
C ILE A 97 2.93 -2.12 12.18
N GLU A 98 2.13 -3.16 11.95
CA GLU A 98 1.13 -3.81 12.80
C GLU A 98 0.95 -3.30 14.24
N LYS A 99 -0.13 -2.54 14.46
CA LYS A 99 -0.78 -2.46 15.78
C LYS A 99 -2.30 -2.71 15.79
N ALA A 100 -2.94 -2.96 14.64
CA ALA A 100 -4.18 -3.74 14.62
C ALA A 100 -4.39 -4.37 13.24
N ALA A 101 -4.11 -5.67 13.13
CA ALA A 101 -4.68 -6.49 12.07
C ALA A 101 -6.17 -6.62 12.40
N PHE A 102 -7.02 -5.95 11.64
CA PHE A 102 -8.45 -6.19 11.75
C PHE A 102 -8.78 -7.50 11.05
N ALA A 103 -9.15 -8.53 11.84
CA ALA A 103 -9.47 -9.86 11.35
C ALA A 103 -10.89 -9.92 10.76
N ASP A 104 -11.00 -9.62 9.47
CA ASP A 104 -12.18 -9.89 8.63
C ASP A 104 -12.12 -11.25 7.92
N GLU A 105 -11.21 -12.12 8.36
CA GLU A 105 -10.94 -13.36 7.65
C GLU A 105 -12.22 -14.18 7.43
N GLY A 106 -12.54 -14.42 6.15
CA GLY A 106 -13.72 -15.17 5.73
C GLY A 106 -15.01 -14.37 5.63
N LEU A 107 -14.96 -13.02 5.67
CA LEU A 107 -16.11 -12.19 5.36
C LEU A 107 -16.20 -11.91 3.85
N GLU A 108 -17.30 -12.38 3.29
CA GLU A 108 -17.70 -12.11 1.92
C GLU A 108 -18.54 -10.82 1.86
N LEU A 109 -18.24 -9.93 0.91
CA LEU A 109 -19.09 -8.79 0.59
C LEU A 109 -19.81 -9.05 -0.73
N GLU A 110 -21.11 -9.29 -0.63
CA GLU A 110 -22.03 -9.51 -1.74
C GLU A 110 -22.05 -8.34 -2.75
N PRO A 111 -22.43 -8.58 -4.02
CA PRO A 111 -22.58 -7.55 -5.04
C PRO A 111 -23.48 -6.40 -4.58
N ASN A 112 -23.08 -5.17 -4.86
CA ASN A 112 -23.85 -3.95 -4.59
C ASN A 112 -24.20 -3.71 -3.11
N VAL A 113 -23.52 -4.40 -2.18
CA VAL A 113 -23.69 -4.22 -0.73
C VAL A 113 -22.65 -3.27 -0.17
N GLU A 114 -23.06 -2.54 0.86
CA GLU A 114 -22.19 -1.69 1.67
C GLU A 114 -22.08 -2.24 3.09
N PHE A 115 -20.87 -2.15 3.64
CA PHE A 115 -20.55 -2.54 5.00
C PHE A 115 -19.80 -1.40 5.68
N GLU A 116 -20.25 -1.02 6.87
CA GLU A 116 -19.58 0.00 7.68
C GLU A 116 -18.96 -0.63 8.91
N GLN A 117 -17.79 -0.11 9.26
CA GLN A 117 -17.05 -0.53 10.43
C GLN A 117 -16.41 0.65 11.12
N ASN A 118 -16.45 0.65 12.46
CA ASN A 118 -15.64 1.55 13.28
C ASN A 118 -14.36 0.86 13.77
N ILE A 119 -13.25 1.58 13.71
CA ILE A 119 -11.93 1.11 14.14
C ILE A 119 -11.37 2.10 15.14
N GLU A 120 -11.03 1.58 16.32
CA GLU A 120 -10.37 2.36 17.37
C GLU A 120 -8.88 2.50 17.07
N LEU A 121 -8.40 3.73 17.11
CA LEU A 121 -7.02 4.08 16.82
C LEU A 121 -6.11 4.08 18.06
N SER A 122 -6.60 3.56 19.19
CA SER A 122 -5.88 3.51 20.48
C SER A 122 -4.56 2.75 20.37
N ASN A 123 -4.53 1.67 19.58
CA ASN A 123 -3.31 0.92 19.33
C ASN A 123 -2.28 1.68 18.49
N TRP A 124 -2.66 2.77 17.80
CA TRP A 124 -1.75 3.62 17.01
C TRP A 124 -1.53 4.98 17.70
N GLU A 125 -1.64 5.05 19.02
CA GLU A 125 -1.44 6.28 19.81
C GLU A 125 -0.08 6.94 19.63
N GLU A 126 0.96 6.15 19.41
CA GLU A 126 2.33 6.63 19.24
C GLU A 126 2.56 7.31 17.87
N GLU A 127 1.66 7.10 16.91
CA GLU A 127 1.84 7.56 15.52
C GLU A 127 1.50 9.06 15.32
N GLY A 128 0.92 9.70 16.34
CA GLY A 128 0.65 11.13 16.37
C GLY A 128 -0.37 11.63 15.35
N SER A 129 -0.46 12.95 15.22
CA SER A 129 -1.33 13.60 14.23
C SER A 129 -0.73 13.54 12.82
N GLY A 130 -1.57 13.60 11.79
CA GLY A 130 -1.11 13.51 10.41
C GLY A 130 -2.20 13.28 9.37
N VAL A 131 -1.75 13.12 8.14
CA VAL A 131 -2.59 12.72 6.99
C VAL A 131 -2.39 11.23 6.75
N PHE A 132 -3.49 10.50 6.69
CA PHE A 132 -3.52 9.06 6.57
C PHE A 132 -4.41 8.62 5.42
N ARG A 133 -4.20 7.38 4.97
CA ARG A 133 -5.13 6.62 4.15
C ARG A 133 -5.19 5.18 4.64
N ALA A 134 -6.30 4.52 4.40
CA ALA A 134 -6.46 3.10 4.61
C ALA A 134 -6.42 2.38 3.25
N TYR A 135 -6.03 1.12 3.24
CA TYR A 135 -6.29 0.28 2.09
C TYR A 135 -6.55 -1.17 2.52
N LYS A 136 -7.30 -1.87 1.68
CA LYS A 136 -7.70 -3.26 1.88
C LYS A 136 -7.36 -4.06 0.65
N ILE A 137 -6.82 -5.26 0.88
CA ILE A 137 -6.61 -6.27 -0.15
C ILE A 137 -7.84 -7.17 -0.17
N TYR A 138 -8.35 -7.46 -1.36
CA TYR A 138 -9.49 -8.34 -1.55
C TYR A 138 -9.30 -9.22 -2.80
N TYR A 139 -10.10 -10.26 -2.90
CA TYR A 139 -10.03 -11.23 -4.01
C TYR A 139 -11.38 -11.30 -4.72
N THR A 140 -11.37 -11.16 -6.04
CA THR A 140 -12.59 -11.15 -6.86
C THR A 140 -13.10 -12.54 -7.24
N ASP A 141 -12.31 -13.58 -6.94
CA ASP A 141 -12.67 -14.97 -7.18
C ASP A 141 -11.86 -15.84 -6.19
N PRO A 142 -12.48 -16.29 -5.08
CA PRO A 142 -11.81 -17.05 -4.04
C PRO A 142 -11.45 -18.49 -4.48
N GLU A 143 -12.01 -18.99 -5.58
CA GLU A 143 -11.68 -20.31 -6.13
C GLU A 143 -10.39 -20.27 -6.98
N ARG A 144 -9.89 -19.08 -7.31
CA ARG A 144 -8.65 -18.89 -8.07
C ARG A 144 -7.48 -18.46 -7.19
N PRO A 145 -6.23 -18.72 -7.62
CA PRO A 145 -5.06 -18.29 -6.87
C PRO A 145 -5.07 -16.78 -6.60
N ALA A 146 -4.80 -16.41 -5.34
CA ALA A 146 -4.74 -15.02 -4.87
C ALA A 146 -3.95 -14.10 -5.81
N GLU A 147 -2.80 -14.54 -6.30
CA GLU A 147 -1.94 -13.77 -7.21
C GLU A 147 -2.63 -13.30 -8.50
N LYS A 148 -3.72 -13.95 -8.91
CA LYS A 148 -4.47 -13.65 -10.13
C LYS A 148 -5.74 -12.83 -9.88
N THR A 149 -6.20 -12.77 -8.63
CA THR A 149 -7.48 -12.18 -8.24
C THR A 149 -7.34 -11.07 -7.21
N GLU A 150 -6.13 -10.90 -6.67
CA GLU A 150 -5.79 -9.86 -5.72
C GLU A 150 -6.01 -8.48 -6.34
N LYS A 151 -6.82 -7.69 -5.63
CA LYS A 151 -7.09 -6.29 -5.91
C LYS A 151 -6.95 -5.48 -4.63
N ILE A 152 -6.74 -4.19 -4.80
CA ILE A 152 -6.53 -3.24 -3.72
C ILE A 152 -7.56 -2.13 -3.85
N SER A 153 -8.27 -1.85 -2.76
CA SER A 153 -9.07 -0.64 -2.60
C SER A 153 -8.36 0.30 -1.64
N ILE A 154 -8.29 1.59 -1.99
CA ILE A 154 -7.61 2.63 -1.22
C ILE A 154 -8.64 3.68 -0.84
N SER A 155 -8.61 4.11 0.42
CA SER A 155 -9.49 5.16 0.91
C SER A 155 -9.12 6.54 0.38
N ASN A 156 -10.04 7.49 0.53
CA ASN A 156 -9.69 8.90 0.55
C ASN A 156 -8.65 9.20 1.64
N GLU A 157 -7.89 10.29 1.47
CA GLU A 157 -7.06 10.82 2.55
C GLU A 157 -7.96 11.33 3.69
N PHE A 158 -7.52 11.15 4.93
CA PHE A 158 -8.17 11.68 6.12
C PHE A 158 -7.14 12.19 7.12
N LYS A 159 -7.55 13.14 7.97
CA LYS A 159 -6.70 13.73 9.00
C LYS A 159 -7.05 13.15 10.35
N ILE A 160 -6.02 12.79 11.11
CA ILE A 160 -6.13 12.50 12.53
C ILE A 160 -5.49 13.70 13.24
N ASN A 161 -6.29 14.41 14.04
CA ASN A 161 -5.83 15.50 14.90
C ASN A 161 -5.90 14.95 16.34
N LYS A 162 -4.76 14.59 16.89
CA LYS A 162 -4.60 14.31 18.33
C LYS A 162 -3.98 15.53 19.00
#